data_AF-A0A3D6EAF6-F1
#
_entry.id   AF-A0A3D6EAF6-F1
#
_cell.length_a   1.000
_cell.length_b   1.000
_cell.length_c   1.000
_cell.angle_alpha   90.00
_cell.angle_beta   90.00
_cell.angle_gamma   90.00
#
_symmetry.space_group_name_H-M   'P 1'
#
loop_
_entity.id
_entity.type
_entity.pdbx_description
1 polymer ?
#
loop_
_entity_poly.entity_id
_entity_poly.type
_entity_poly.pdbx_seq_one_letter_code
_entity_poly.pdbx_strand_id
1 'polypeptide(L)' 'MVLVEQKKTGKWLAEQLGKDPSTVSKWCSNKMQPSLEMLTKIAQTLNVTTKDLIN' A
#
# COMPACT_ATOMS: atom_id res chain seq x y z
N MET A 1 2.75 10.78 2.99
CA MET A 1 2.92 10.19 1.64
C MET A 1 3.72 8.91 1.83
N VAL A 2 3.10 7.89 2.42
CA VAL A 2 3.79 6.78 3.12
C VAL A 2 4.70 5.93 2.21
N LEU A 3 4.31 5.77 0.94
CA LEU A 3 5.10 5.02 -0.05
C LEU A 3 6.35 5.79 -0.53
N VAL A 4 6.33 7.12 -0.49
CA VAL A 4 7.47 7.95 -0.93
C VAL A 4 8.58 7.99 0.12
N GLU A 5 8.23 7.94 1.41
CA GLU A 5 9.21 7.89 2.50
C GLU A 5 10.02 6.59 2.51
N GLN A 6 9.42 5.48 2.08
CA GLN A 6 10.11 4.19 1.98
C GLN A 6 10.91 3.99 0.67
N LYS A 7 10.96 4.98 -0.24
CA LYS A 7 11.52 4.85 -1.62
C LYS A 7 10.90 3.72 -2.47
N LYS A 8 9.85 3.06 -2.01
CA LYS A 8 9.19 1.96 -2.73
C LYS A 8 7.95 2.51 -3.43
N THR A 9 7.99 2.53 -4.76
CA THR A 9 6.85 3.00 -5.58
C THR A 9 5.64 2.09 -5.41
N GLY A 10 4.42 2.64 -5.54
CA GLY A 10 3.18 1.84 -5.56
C GLY A 10 3.19 0.73 -6.63
N LYS A 11 4.03 0.87 -7.66
CA LYS A 11 4.32 -0.17 -8.66
C LYS A 11 5.05 -1.37 -8.07
N TRP A 12 6.08 -1.14 -7.23
CA TRP A 12 6.79 -2.19 -6.52
C TRP A 12 5.88 -2.96 -5.55
N LEU A 13 5.02 -2.23 -4.82
CA LEU A 13 4.06 -2.85 -3.92
C LEU A 13 3.02 -3.70 -4.69
N ALA A 14 2.58 -3.21 -5.85
CA ALA A 14 1.72 -3.97 -6.77
C ALA A 14 2.37 -5.27 -7.25
N GLU A 15 3.65 -5.24 -7.61
CA GLU A 15 4.41 -6.44 -7.99
C GLU A 15 4.51 -7.45 -6.84
N GLN A 16 4.79 -6.99 -5.60
CA GLN A 16 4.85 -7.88 -4.44
C GLN A 16 3.50 -8.49 -4.06
N LEU A 17 2.41 -7.75 -4.27
CA LEU A 17 1.06 -8.21 -3.96
C LEU A 17 0.39 -8.95 -5.13
N GLY A 18 1.02 -8.99 -6.31
CA GLY A 18 0.41 -9.47 -7.54
C GLY A 18 -0.86 -8.68 -7.92
N LYS A 19 -0.89 -7.38 -7.60
CA LYS A 19 -2.03 -6.50 -7.86
C LYS A 19 -1.69 -5.42 -8.87
N ASP A 20 -2.72 -4.87 -9.48
CA ASP A 20 -2.55 -3.80 -10.45
C ASP A 20 -2.03 -2.51 -9.77
N PRO A 21 -0.97 -1.87 -10.29
CA PRO A 21 -0.42 -0.63 -9.73
C PRO A 21 -1.45 0.50 -9.67
N SER A 22 -2.45 0.50 -10.55
CA SER A 22 -3.54 1.47 -10.50
C SER A 22 -4.44 1.26 -9.29
N THR A 23 -4.58 0.01 -8.82
CA THR A 23 -5.34 -0.31 -7.60
C THR A 23 -4.60 0.18 -6.36
N VAL A 24 -3.30 -0.05 -6.31
CA VAL A 24 -2.43 0.43 -5.22
C VAL A 24 -2.37 1.95 -5.18
N SER A 25 -2.29 2.61 -6.35
CA SER A 25 -2.38 4.08 -6.44
C SER A 25 -3.71 4.61 -5.91
N LYS A 26 -4.83 3.93 -6.21
CA LYS A 26 -6.15 4.31 -5.65
C LYS A 26 -6.17 4.18 -4.12
N TRP A 27 -5.48 3.18 -3.55
CA TRP A 27 -5.31 3.06 -2.10
C TRP A 27 -4.50 4.22 -1.51
N CYS A 28 -3.39 4.58 -2.14
CA CYS A 28 -2.54 5.69 -1.67
C CYS A 28 -3.22 7.06 -1.82
N SER A 29 -4.10 7.24 -2.79
CA SER A 29 -4.86 8.49 -3.00
C SER A 29 -6.14 8.58 -2.17
N ASN A 30 -6.35 7.70 -1.19
CA ASN A 30 -7.59 7.61 -0.40
C ASN A 30 -8.87 7.45 -1.26
N LYS A 31 -8.71 6.98 -2.51
CA LYS A 31 -9.83 6.77 -3.45
C LYS A 31 -10.51 5.40 -3.25
N MET A 32 -9.80 4.46 -2.67
CA MET A 32 -10.25 3.09 -2.44
C MET A 32 -9.59 2.61 -1.16
N GLN A 33 -10.30 1.94 -0.26
CA GLN A 33 -9.66 1.24 0.85
C GLN A 33 -9.40 -0.22 0.49
N PRO A 34 -8.22 -0.77 0.79
CA PRO A 34 -8.01 -2.22 0.76
C PRO A 34 -8.83 -2.89 1.87
N SER A 35 -9.18 -4.16 1.66
CA SER A 35 -9.69 -5.02 2.75
C SER A 35 -8.64 -5.15 3.86
N LEU A 36 -9.07 -5.47 5.09
CA LEU A 36 -8.18 -5.64 6.24
C LEU A 36 -7.02 -6.63 5.98
N GLU A 37 -7.28 -7.72 5.25
CA GLU A 37 -6.23 -8.66 4.82
C GLU A 37 -5.18 -8.01 3.93
N MET A 38 -5.61 -7.18 2.97
CA MET A 38 -4.69 -6.47 2.09
C MET A 38 -3.95 -5.36 2.84
N LEU A 39 -4.63 -4.63 3.72
CA LEU A 39 -4.00 -3.66 4.62
C LEU A 39 -2.89 -4.30 5.45
N THR A 40 -3.13 -5.50 5.99
CA THR A 40 -2.14 -6.25 6.75
C THR A 40 -0.98 -6.73 5.88
N LYS A 41 -1.27 -7.27 4.68
CA LYS A 41 -0.23 -7.65 3.72
C LYS A 41 0.63 -6.46 3.31
N ILE A 42 0.01 -5.33 2.98
CA ILE A 42 0.69 -4.08 2.61
C ILE A 42 1.59 -3.63 3.76
N ALA A 43 1.06 -3.57 4.99
CA ALA A 43 1.81 -3.24 6.19
C ALA A 43 3.02 -4.17 6.40
N GLN A 44 2.84 -5.48 6.26
CA GLN A 44 3.92 -6.46 6.36
C GLN A 44 4.98 -6.30 5.26
N THR A 45 4.55 -6.14 4.00
CA THR A 45 5.45 -5.98 2.84
C THR A 45 6.25 -4.67 2.90
N LEU A 46 5.63 -3.60 3.40
CA LEU A 46 6.29 -2.32 3.64
C LEU A 46 7.02 -2.24 4.98
N ASN A 47 6.88 -3.26 5.84
CA ASN A 47 7.37 -3.23 7.22
C ASN A 47 6.89 -1.98 7.99
N VAL A 48 5.67 -1.52 7.72
CA VAL A 48 5.03 -0.38 8.39
C VAL A 48 3.84 -0.89 9.19
N THR A 49 3.36 -0.07 10.12
CA THR A 49 2.16 -0.42 10.89
C THR A 49 0.91 -0.04 10.10
N THR A 50 -0.18 -0.80 10.21
CA THR A 50 -1.47 -0.50 9.57
C THR A 50 -1.99 0.91 9.90
N LYS A 51 -1.60 1.45 11.06
CA LYS A 51 -1.88 2.82 11.50
C LYS A 51 -1.22 3.88 10.61
N ASP A 52 -0.03 3.57 10.09
CA ASP A 52 0.72 4.43 9.18
C ASP A 52 -0.01 4.56 7.84
N LEU A 53 -0.75 3.52 7.43
CA LEU A 53 -1.53 3.51 6.18
C LEU A 53 -2.85 4.29 6.25
N ILE A 54 -3.31 4.68 7.44
CA ILE A 54 -4.61 5.32 7.68
C ILE A 54 -4.44 6.81 8.05
N ASN A 55 -3.20 7.30 8.15
CA ASN A 55 -2.87 8.63 8.66
C ASN A 55 -2.60 9.68 7.58
#